data_AF-A0A4U0VW68-F1
#
_entry.id   AF-A0A4U0VW68-F1
#
_cell.length_a   1.000
_cell.length_b   1.000
_cell.length_c   1.000
_cell.angle_alpha   90.00
_cell.angle_beta   90.00
_cell.angle_gamma   90.00
#
_symmetry.space_group_name_H-M   'P 1'
#
loop_
_entity.id
_entity.type
_entity.pdbx_description
1 polymer ?
#
loop_
_entity_poly.entity_id
_entity_poly.type
_entity_poly.pdbx_seq_one_letter_code
_entity_poly.pdbx_strand_id
1 'polypeptide(L)'
;MNRQAVVAYLDKLVTTPAYHDVLAILKGARNGFVYGARVRGPHALVMSLIFQSGSLRQRLAYVYRATKQHSLNLARFVAIYKTALLVQKSLAGGKQRKFDTFFAGLVGGWAVFGERNAVNEQIVLYVVSRVITSFLPRATPPVPSSASSASAPAAVSAPDGFPRPPGYPYPKPRAPHPKVFELYSALAWGMVMYLFREKRDRLHGGMVSSMQYLYLDSEVWNSFKTLLWHNK
;
A
#
# COMPACT_ATOMS: atom_id res chain seq x y z
N MET A 1 26.09 -29.97 17.84
CA MET A 1 24.63 -30.12 17.58
C MET A 1 24.43 -30.29 16.07
N ASN A 2 23.82 -31.39 15.61
CA ASN A 2 23.64 -31.68 14.18
C ASN A 2 22.66 -30.66 13.54
N ARG A 3 22.98 -30.13 12.35
CA ARG A 3 22.14 -29.17 11.60
C ARG A 3 20.69 -29.62 11.46
N GLN A 4 20.46 -30.91 11.24
CA GLN A 4 19.11 -31.47 11.12
C GLN A 4 18.32 -31.41 12.44
N ALA A 5 18.99 -31.62 13.57
CA ALA A 5 18.38 -31.51 14.89
C ALA A 5 18.00 -30.06 15.23
N VAL A 6 18.82 -29.09 14.81
CA VAL A 6 18.50 -27.65 14.93
C VAL A 6 17.26 -27.30 14.12
N VAL A 7 17.21 -27.73 12.85
CA VAL A 7 16.06 -27.47 11.96
C VAL A 7 14.78 -28.09 12.53
N ALA A 8 14.81 -29.37 12.93
CA ALA A 8 13.66 -30.04 13.51
C ALA A 8 13.16 -29.37 14.80
N TYR A 9 14.08 -28.88 15.64
CA TYR A 9 13.72 -28.12 16.84
C TYR A 9 13.06 -26.78 16.50
N LEU A 10 13.59 -26.05 15.52
CA LEU A 10 13.01 -24.79 15.05
C LEU A 10 11.64 -25.02 14.40
N ASP A 11 11.47 -26.07 13.61
CA ASP A 11 10.18 -26.43 12.99
C ASP A 11 9.14 -26.75 14.05
N LYS A 12 9.52 -27.49 15.10
CA LYS A 12 8.65 -27.75 16.25
C LYS A 12 8.25 -26.46 16.97
N LEU A 13 9.19 -25.53 17.18
CA LEU A 13 8.88 -24.23 17.78
C LEU A 13 7.91 -23.41 16.93
N VAL A 14 8.10 -23.34 15.60
CA VAL A 14 7.26 -22.52 14.71
C VAL A 14 5.87 -23.11 14.51
N THR A 15 5.72 -24.43 14.62
CA THR A 15 4.44 -25.14 14.48
C THR A 15 3.66 -25.24 15.80
N THR A 16 4.26 -24.84 16.92
CA THR A 16 3.59 -24.87 18.24
C THR A 16 2.45 -23.85 18.30
N PRO A 17 1.19 -24.27 18.54
CA PRO A 17 0.03 -23.35 18.52
C PRO A 17 0.12 -22.20 19.52
N ALA A 18 0.78 -22.39 20.66
CA ALA A 18 0.95 -21.37 21.69
C ALA A 18 1.72 -20.13 21.20
N TYR A 19 2.61 -20.28 20.22
CA TYR A 19 3.40 -19.16 19.68
C TYR A 19 2.80 -18.57 18.40
N HIS A 20 1.71 -19.15 17.89
CA HIS A 20 1.16 -18.77 16.59
C HIS A 20 0.86 -17.28 16.49
N ASP A 21 0.21 -16.68 17.49
CA ASP A 21 -0.22 -15.28 17.44
C ASP A 21 0.97 -14.31 17.47
N VAL A 22 1.99 -14.60 18.30
CA VAL A 22 3.23 -13.81 18.38
C VAL A 22 4.05 -13.95 17.09
N LEU A 23 4.21 -15.17 16.58
CA LEU A 23 4.90 -15.42 15.32
C LEU A 23 4.17 -14.78 14.13
N ALA A 24 2.83 -14.72 14.17
CA ALA A 24 2.03 -14.05 13.14
C ALA A 24 2.19 -12.52 13.17
N ILE A 25 2.44 -11.91 14.34
CA ILE A 25 2.82 -10.50 14.49
C ILE A 25 4.20 -10.28 13.86
N LEU A 26 5.21 -11.07 14.26
CA LEU A 26 6.58 -10.95 13.78
C LEU A 26 6.69 -11.15 12.26
N LYS A 27 6.09 -12.21 11.73
CA LYS A 27 6.04 -12.48 10.27
C LYS A 27 5.30 -11.38 9.53
N GLY A 28 4.21 -10.86 10.12
CA GLY A 28 3.47 -9.73 9.58
C GLY A 28 4.32 -8.46 9.47
N ALA A 29 5.01 -8.09 10.55
CA ALA A 29 5.89 -6.92 10.56
C ALA A 29 7.04 -7.06 9.55
N ARG A 30 7.67 -8.23 9.48
CA ARG A 30 8.70 -8.54 8.46
C ARG A 30 8.14 -8.39 7.05
N ASN A 31 6.94 -8.89 6.80
CA ASN A 31 6.30 -8.76 5.48
C ASN A 31 5.99 -7.30 5.13
N GLY A 32 5.51 -6.51 6.09
CA GLY A 32 5.32 -5.07 5.94
C GLY A 32 6.63 -4.35 5.56
N PHE A 33 7.73 -4.68 6.25
CA PHE A 33 9.05 -4.11 5.95
C PHE A 33 9.51 -4.42 4.51
N VAL A 34 9.46 -5.70 4.13
CA VAL A 34 9.92 -6.17 2.81
C VAL A 34 9.05 -5.63 1.69
N TYR A 35 7.72 -5.65 1.87
CA TYR A 35 6.79 -5.08 0.91
C TYR A 35 7.03 -3.59 0.72
N GLY A 36 7.17 -2.84 1.82
CA GLY A 36 7.47 -1.42 1.77
C GLY A 36 8.76 -1.13 1.00
N ALA A 37 9.80 -1.94 1.20
CA ALA A 37 11.06 -1.76 0.48
C ALA A 37 10.90 -1.98 -1.02
N ARG A 38 10.18 -3.05 -1.40
CA ARG A 38 9.94 -3.43 -2.79
C ARG A 38 9.09 -2.43 -3.57
N VAL A 39 8.15 -1.75 -2.91
CA VAL A 39 7.30 -0.74 -3.58
C VAL A 39 7.97 0.63 -3.56
N ARG A 40 8.44 1.08 -2.38
CA ARG A 40 8.93 2.44 -2.20
C ARG A 40 10.29 2.67 -2.84
N GLY A 41 11.19 1.70 -2.75
CA GLY A 41 12.56 1.81 -3.26
C GLY A 41 12.59 2.19 -4.74
N PRO A 42 11.98 1.38 -5.63
CA PRO A 42 11.92 1.68 -7.06
C PRO A 42 11.23 3.00 -7.37
N HIS A 43 10.10 3.30 -6.71
CA HIS A 43 9.38 4.54 -6.92
C HIS A 43 10.21 5.78 -6.54
N ALA A 44 10.81 5.78 -5.35
CA ALA A 44 11.63 6.89 -4.88
C ALA A 44 12.87 7.08 -5.77
N LEU A 45 13.47 5.99 -6.25
CA LEU A 45 14.59 6.03 -7.18
C LEU A 45 14.19 6.73 -8.48
N VAL A 46 13.14 6.26 -9.16
CA VAL A 46 12.66 6.84 -10.42
C VAL A 46 12.31 8.32 -10.23
N MET A 47 11.56 8.66 -9.19
CA MET A 47 11.20 10.06 -8.93
C MET A 47 12.41 10.94 -8.63
N SER A 48 13.43 10.44 -7.93
CA SER A 48 14.67 11.19 -7.66
C SER A 48 15.52 11.39 -8.92
N LEU A 49 15.45 10.46 -9.89
CA LEU A 49 16.16 10.59 -11.16
C LEU A 49 15.51 11.63 -12.07
N ILE A 50 14.17 11.67 -12.08
CA ILE A 50 13.41 12.55 -12.98
C ILE A 50 13.30 13.97 -12.41
N PHE A 51 12.96 14.13 -11.13
CA PHE A 51 12.52 15.41 -10.59
C PHE A 51 13.45 16.04 -9.53
N GLN A 52 14.43 15.30 -8.99
CA GLN A 52 15.37 15.88 -8.01
C GLN A 52 16.69 16.32 -8.65
N SER A 53 17.08 17.57 -8.42
CA SER A 53 18.43 18.06 -8.66
C SER A 53 19.36 17.71 -7.50
N GLY A 54 20.66 17.56 -7.78
CA GLY A 54 21.68 17.27 -6.77
C GLY A 54 22.59 16.10 -7.11
N SER A 55 23.59 15.87 -6.25
CA SER A 55 24.56 14.79 -6.40
C SER A 55 23.92 13.40 -6.27
N LEU A 56 24.54 12.40 -6.90
CA LEU A 56 24.11 10.99 -6.77
C LEU A 56 24.03 10.55 -5.31
N ARG A 57 24.95 11.02 -4.45
CA ARG A 57 24.95 10.72 -3.02
C ARG A 57 23.70 11.26 -2.31
N GLN A 58 23.27 12.48 -2.62
CA GLN A 58 22.07 13.09 -2.05
C GLN A 58 20.80 12.34 -2.50
N ARG A 59 20.73 11.96 -3.78
CA ARG A 59 19.61 11.18 -4.33
C ARG A 59 19.50 9.80 -3.66
N LEU A 60 20.61 9.06 -3.59
CA LEU A 60 20.64 7.75 -2.93
C LEU A 60 20.30 7.85 -1.43
N ALA A 61 20.79 8.88 -0.74
CA ALA A 61 20.45 9.12 0.65
C ALA A 61 18.94 9.39 0.83
N TYR A 62 18.33 10.17 -0.06
CA TYR A 62 16.89 10.40 -0.06
C TYR A 62 16.11 9.11 -0.29
N VAL A 63 16.47 8.32 -1.32
CA VAL A 63 15.83 7.03 -1.63
C VAL A 63 15.90 6.09 -0.43
N TYR A 64 17.08 5.96 0.18
CA TYR A 64 17.28 5.13 1.36
C TYR A 64 16.40 5.58 2.53
N ARG A 65 16.41 6.88 2.87
CA ARG A 65 15.61 7.44 3.98
C ARG A 65 14.12 7.25 3.75
N ALA A 66 13.62 7.58 2.56
CA ALA A 66 12.21 7.44 2.21
C ALA A 66 11.75 5.97 2.22
N THR A 67 12.58 5.07 1.72
CA THR A 67 12.31 3.62 1.72
C THR A 67 12.31 3.07 3.14
N LYS A 68 13.33 3.39 3.94
CA LYS A 68 13.44 2.97 5.34
C LYS A 68 12.23 3.45 6.14
N GLN A 69 11.86 4.73 6.00
CA GLN A 69 10.69 5.29 6.70
C GLN A 69 9.41 4.54 6.32
N HIS A 70 9.15 4.35 5.02
CA HIS A 70 7.97 3.63 4.55
C HIS A 70 7.92 2.19 5.03
N SER A 71 9.03 1.45 4.90
CA SER A 71 9.14 0.06 5.34
C SER A 71 8.95 -0.10 6.84
N LEU A 72 9.55 0.79 7.65
CA LEU A 72 9.40 0.76 9.09
C LEU A 72 7.98 1.13 9.51
N ASN A 73 7.34 2.08 8.83
CA ASN A 73 5.95 2.45 9.10
C ASN A 73 5.02 1.26 8.81
N LEU A 74 5.16 0.57 7.68
CA LEU A 74 4.36 -0.63 7.41
C LEU A 74 4.63 -1.75 8.42
N ALA A 75 5.88 -1.98 8.80
CA ALA A 75 6.23 -2.97 9.81
C ALA A 75 5.59 -2.66 11.17
N ARG A 76 5.70 -1.40 11.63
CA ARG A 76 5.11 -0.91 12.88
C ARG A 76 3.60 -0.97 12.84
N PHE A 77 2.97 -0.56 11.75
CA PHE A 77 1.52 -0.60 11.60
C PHE A 77 1.01 -2.04 11.73
N VAL A 78 1.61 -2.99 11.02
CA VAL A 78 1.19 -4.40 11.09
C VAL A 78 1.41 -4.97 12.49
N ALA A 79 2.52 -4.62 13.15
CA ALA A 79 2.79 -5.04 14.52
C ALA A 79 1.72 -4.51 15.49
N ILE A 80 1.47 -3.19 15.48
CA ILE A 80 0.48 -2.54 16.34
C ILE A 80 -0.92 -3.08 16.06
N TYR A 81 -1.32 -3.17 14.79
CA TYR A 81 -2.63 -3.67 14.38
C TYR A 81 -2.88 -5.09 14.88
N LYS A 82 -1.93 -6.01 14.67
CA LYS A 82 -2.09 -7.40 15.10
C LYS A 82 -2.03 -7.55 16.62
N THR A 83 -1.19 -6.77 17.31
CA THR A 83 -1.18 -6.71 18.77
C THR A 83 -2.50 -6.19 19.32
N ALA A 84 -3.06 -5.12 18.75
CA ALA A 84 -4.35 -4.59 19.14
C ALA A 84 -5.48 -5.62 18.94
N LEU A 85 -5.49 -6.32 17.79
CA LEU A 85 -6.43 -7.42 17.56
C LEU A 85 -6.29 -8.54 18.59
N LEU A 86 -5.05 -8.93 18.93
CA LEU A 86 -4.80 -9.97 19.93
C LEU A 86 -5.32 -9.53 21.31
N VAL A 87 -5.04 -8.29 21.73
CA VAL A 87 -5.56 -7.72 22.98
C VAL A 87 -7.09 -7.68 22.98
N GLN A 88 -7.71 -7.19 21.91
CA GLN A 88 -9.17 -7.11 21.78
C GLN A 88 -9.83 -8.49 21.82
N LYS A 89 -9.24 -9.48 21.12
CA LYS A 89 -9.69 -10.88 21.15
C LYS A 89 -9.57 -11.47 22.56
N SER A 90 -8.47 -11.23 23.27
CA SER A 90 -8.28 -11.69 24.65
C SER A 90 -9.30 -11.07 25.61
N LEU A 91 -9.58 -9.77 25.47
CA LEU A 91 -10.61 -9.07 26.26
C LEU A 91 -12.04 -9.51 25.93
N ALA A 92 -12.28 -10.05 24.73
CA ALA A 92 -13.58 -10.52 24.26
C ALA A 92 -13.78 -12.05 24.42
N GLY A 93 -13.10 -12.68 25.38
CA GLY A 93 -13.25 -14.11 25.66
C GLY A 93 -12.73 -15.03 24.54
N GLY A 94 -11.71 -14.57 23.79
CA GLY A 94 -11.04 -15.34 22.74
C GLY A 94 -11.68 -15.22 21.35
N LYS A 95 -12.77 -14.46 21.19
CA LYS A 95 -13.46 -14.29 19.90
C LYS A 95 -13.28 -12.88 19.35
N GLN A 96 -12.98 -12.78 18.06
CA GLN A 96 -12.90 -11.51 17.36
C GLN A 96 -14.31 -10.95 17.08
N ARG A 97 -14.52 -9.67 17.37
CA ARG A 97 -15.79 -8.94 17.18
C ARG A 97 -15.80 -8.20 15.84
N LYS A 98 -17.01 -7.82 15.40
CA LYS A 98 -17.27 -7.15 14.10
C LYS A 98 -16.42 -5.90 13.87
N PHE A 99 -16.24 -5.08 14.91
CA PHE A 99 -15.52 -3.80 14.80
C PHE A 99 -14.06 -3.87 15.27
N ASP A 100 -13.54 -5.05 15.62
CA ASP A 100 -12.20 -5.12 16.20
C ASP A 100 -11.13 -4.66 15.21
N THR A 101 -11.28 -4.99 13.93
CA THR A 101 -10.39 -4.56 12.85
C THR A 101 -10.44 -3.06 12.62
N PHE A 102 -11.61 -2.43 12.80
CA PHE A 102 -11.77 -0.98 12.67
C PHE A 102 -10.97 -0.25 13.76
N PHE A 103 -11.15 -0.63 15.03
CA PHE A 103 -10.45 0.03 16.14
C PHE A 103 -8.95 -0.27 16.15
N ALA A 104 -8.54 -1.50 15.85
CA ALA A 104 -7.12 -1.84 15.68
C ALA A 104 -6.48 -1.01 14.55
N GLY A 105 -7.21 -0.84 13.44
CA GLY A 105 -6.80 0.00 12.31
C GLY A 105 -6.70 1.47 12.68
N LEU A 106 -7.64 1.99 13.48
CA LEU A 106 -7.64 3.36 13.97
C LEU A 106 -6.43 3.63 14.87
N VAL A 107 -6.16 2.76 15.84
CA VAL A 107 -5.00 2.86 16.75
C VAL A 107 -3.69 2.80 15.97
N GLY A 108 -3.53 1.80 15.10
CA GLY A 108 -2.34 1.67 14.27
C GLY A 108 -2.15 2.85 13.31
N GLY A 109 -3.24 3.33 12.72
CA GLY A 109 -3.24 4.45 11.79
C GLY A 109 -2.78 5.75 12.46
N TRP A 110 -3.36 6.05 13.61
CA TRP A 110 -2.98 7.21 14.42
C TRP A 110 -1.52 7.14 14.89
N ALA A 111 -1.10 6.00 15.44
CA ALA A 111 0.24 5.83 16.01
C ALA A 111 1.38 5.88 14.97
N VAL A 112 1.11 5.47 13.72
CA VAL A 112 2.16 5.34 12.69
C VAL A 112 2.10 6.42 11.62
N PHE A 113 0.88 6.80 11.20
CA PHE A 113 0.67 7.71 10.08
C PHE A 113 0.17 9.10 10.51
N GLY A 114 0.03 9.35 11.82
CA GLY A 114 -0.37 10.66 12.35
C GLY A 114 0.68 11.77 12.16
N GLU A 115 1.96 11.41 12.05
CA GLU A 115 3.02 12.38 11.75
C GLU A 115 2.98 12.81 10.28
N ARG A 116 2.93 14.11 10.03
CA ARG A 116 2.96 14.65 8.68
C ARG A 116 4.38 14.63 8.10
N ASN A 117 4.59 13.79 7.10
CA ASN A 117 5.77 13.80 6.23
C ASN A 117 5.37 13.30 4.83
N ALA A 118 6.21 13.54 3.82
CA ALA A 118 5.89 13.21 2.43
C ALA A 118 5.60 11.72 2.18
N VAL A 119 6.17 10.82 2.98
CA VAL A 119 5.89 9.38 2.89
C VAL A 119 4.50 9.06 3.43
N ASN A 120 4.18 9.55 4.63
CA ASN A 120 2.87 9.33 5.26
C ASN A 120 1.75 9.98 4.46
N GLU A 121 1.95 11.20 3.96
CA GLU A 121 0.97 11.90 3.14
C GLU A 121 0.61 11.08 1.88
N GLN A 122 1.60 10.47 1.21
CA GLN A 122 1.34 9.63 0.04
C GLN A 122 0.57 8.34 0.38
N ILE A 123 0.88 7.71 1.53
CA ILE A 123 0.14 6.54 2.00
C ILE A 123 -1.31 6.92 2.33
N VAL A 124 -1.51 8.01 3.07
CA VAL A 124 -2.84 8.47 3.48
C VAL A 124 -3.67 8.86 2.27
N LEU A 125 -3.11 9.59 1.30
CA LEU A 125 -3.79 9.91 0.04
C LEU A 125 -4.21 8.65 -0.72
N TYR A 126 -3.33 7.65 -0.79
CA TYR A 126 -3.66 6.35 -1.40
C TYR A 126 -4.83 5.66 -0.68
N VAL A 127 -4.78 5.58 0.65
CA VAL A 127 -5.84 4.94 1.46
C VAL A 127 -7.15 5.69 1.31
N VAL A 128 -7.16 7.02 1.44
CA VAL A 128 -8.35 7.86 1.29
C VAL A 128 -8.98 7.66 -0.10
N SER A 129 -8.18 7.71 -1.16
CA SER A 129 -8.66 7.45 -2.53
C SER A 129 -9.35 6.08 -2.65
N ARG A 130 -8.75 5.03 -2.07
CA ARG A 130 -9.32 3.67 -2.09
C ARG A 130 -10.60 3.55 -1.26
N VAL A 131 -10.67 4.21 -0.11
CA VAL A 131 -11.86 4.25 0.74
C VAL A 131 -13.00 4.99 0.05
N ILE A 132 -12.75 6.17 -0.52
CA ILE A 132 -13.77 6.95 -1.25
C ILE A 132 -14.28 6.15 -2.46
N THR A 133 -13.36 5.59 -3.25
CA THR A 133 -13.72 4.75 -4.42
C THR A 133 -14.45 3.46 -4.00
N SER A 134 -14.35 3.05 -2.73
CA SER A 134 -15.06 1.87 -2.21
C SER A 134 -16.58 2.02 -2.22
N PHE A 135 -17.08 3.25 -2.12
CA PHE A 135 -18.52 3.59 -2.11
C PHE A 135 -19.15 3.60 -3.50
N LEU A 136 -18.38 3.54 -4.57
CA LEU A 136 -18.94 3.48 -5.92
C LEU A 136 -19.67 2.13 -6.14
N PRO A 137 -20.85 2.13 -6.79
CA PRO A 137 -21.53 0.92 -7.24
C PRO A 137 -20.61 0.00 -8.03
N ARG A 138 -20.76 -1.32 -7.81
CA ARG A 138 -19.94 -2.36 -8.46
C ARG A 138 -20.60 -2.88 -9.72
N ALA A 139 -19.80 -3.28 -10.71
CA ALA A 139 -20.32 -3.89 -11.92
C ALA A 139 -21.04 -5.22 -11.63
N THR A 140 -22.18 -5.43 -12.31
CA THR A 140 -22.99 -6.67 -12.38
C THR A 140 -23.41 -6.88 -13.84
N PRO A 141 -23.28 -8.07 -14.46
CA PRO A 141 -22.78 -9.36 -13.96
C PRO A 141 -21.26 -9.38 -13.78
N PRO A 142 -20.67 -10.47 -13.25
CA PRO A 142 -19.21 -10.61 -13.16
C PRO A 142 -18.57 -10.34 -14.52
N VAL A 143 -17.49 -9.56 -14.57
CA VAL A 143 -16.60 -9.58 -15.73
C VAL A 143 -16.25 -11.05 -15.97
N PRO A 144 -16.55 -11.63 -17.16
CA PRO A 144 -16.24 -13.03 -17.41
C PRO A 144 -14.75 -13.22 -17.13
N SER A 145 -14.47 -13.92 -16.05
CA SER A 145 -13.12 -14.37 -15.75
C SER A 145 -12.85 -15.40 -16.83
N SER A 146 -12.06 -15.04 -17.84
CA SER A 146 -11.36 -16.04 -18.63
C SER A 146 -10.70 -17.00 -17.62
N ALA A 147 -11.14 -18.26 -17.63
CA ALA A 147 -10.92 -19.32 -16.62
C ALA A 147 -12.01 -19.45 -15.53
N SER A 148 -12.97 -20.31 -15.86
CA SER A 148 -13.60 -21.31 -14.99
C SER A 148 -12.97 -21.51 -13.60
N SER A 149 -13.81 -21.42 -12.57
CA SER A 149 -13.75 -22.36 -11.45
C SER A 149 -15.10 -22.35 -10.77
N ALA A 150 -15.92 -23.34 -11.13
CA ALA A 150 -16.96 -23.85 -10.27
C ALA A 150 -16.38 -24.04 -8.86
N SER A 151 -17.14 -23.62 -7.85
CA SER A 151 -16.77 -23.71 -6.45
C SER A 151 -16.64 -25.17 -6.01
N ALA A 152 -15.47 -25.77 -6.24
CA ALA A 152 -15.01 -26.94 -5.51
C ALA A 152 -14.80 -26.56 -4.02
N PRO A 153 -14.92 -27.50 -3.07
CA PRO A 153 -14.57 -27.23 -1.68
C PRO A 153 -13.14 -26.70 -1.62
N ALA A 154 -12.96 -25.53 -1.01
CA ALA A 154 -11.67 -24.88 -0.90
C ALA A 154 -10.71 -25.81 -0.15
N ALA A 155 -9.78 -26.44 -0.87
CA ALA A 155 -8.73 -27.25 -0.25
C ALA A 155 -8.04 -26.44 0.87
N VAL A 156 -7.92 -27.03 2.06
CA VAL A 156 -7.37 -26.37 3.26
C VAL A 156 -5.91 -25.94 3.03
N SER A 157 -5.19 -26.64 2.15
CA SER A 157 -3.82 -26.35 1.76
C SER A 157 -3.76 -25.69 0.38
N ALA A 158 -2.79 -24.80 0.19
CA ALA A 158 -2.44 -24.24 -1.12
C ALA A 158 -1.63 -25.27 -1.96
N PRO A 159 -1.60 -25.12 -3.30
CA PRO A 159 -0.92 -26.07 -4.19
C PRO A 159 0.60 -26.25 -3.92
N ASP A 160 1.20 -25.28 -3.26
CA ASP A 160 2.60 -25.23 -2.83
C ASP A 160 2.83 -25.92 -1.46
N GLY A 161 1.82 -26.58 -0.91
CA GLY A 161 1.89 -27.27 0.38
C GLY A 161 1.80 -26.34 1.60
N PHE A 162 1.65 -25.02 1.42
CA PHE A 162 1.49 -24.09 2.53
C PHE A 162 0.03 -24.00 3.00
N PRO A 163 -0.21 -23.83 4.32
CA PRO A 163 -1.56 -23.60 4.83
C PRO A 163 -2.11 -22.28 4.31
N ARG A 164 -3.41 -22.26 3.97
CA ARG A 164 -4.05 -21.02 3.52
C ARG A 164 -4.25 -20.05 4.68
N PRO A 165 -4.18 -18.73 4.45
CA PRO A 165 -4.38 -17.76 5.52
C PRO A 165 -5.83 -17.80 6.05
N PRO A 166 -6.06 -17.42 7.33
CA PRO A 166 -7.38 -17.47 7.94
C PRO A 166 -8.46 -16.67 7.19
N GLY A 167 -9.62 -17.25 6.96
CA GLY A 167 -10.74 -16.61 6.23
C GLY A 167 -10.76 -16.86 4.73
N TYR A 168 -9.93 -17.79 4.23
CA TYR A 168 -10.01 -18.27 2.86
C TYR A 168 -11.28 -19.14 2.62
N PRO A 169 -11.95 -19.05 1.46
CA PRO A 169 -11.67 -18.18 0.31
C PRO A 169 -12.14 -16.74 0.52
N TYR A 170 -11.33 -15.79 0.06
CA TYR A 170 -11.70 -14.37 0.09
C TYR A 170 -12.58 -14.00 -1.12
N PRO A 171 -13.59 -13.15 -0.94
CA PRO A 171 -14.34 -12.59 -2.06
C PRO A 171 -13.41 -11.85 -3.03
N LYS A 172 -13.53 -12.13 -4.33
CA LYS A 172 -12.78 -11.42 -5.38
C LYS A 172 -13.24 -9.95 -5.44
N PRO A 173 -12.33 -8.96 -5.44
CA PRO A 173 -12.70 -7.55 -5.62
C PRO A 173 -13.42 -7.32 -6.95
N ARG A 174 -14.47 -6.48 -6.93
CA ARG A 174 -15.22 -6.08 -8.13
C ARG A 174 -14.84 -4.66 -8.55
N ALA A 175 -14.70 -4.45 -9.86
CA ALA A 175 -14.49 -3.12 -10.41
C ALA A 175 -15.72 -2.21 -10.18
N PRO A 176 -15.54 -0.89 -10.06
CA PRO A 176 -16.65 0.06 -10.11
C PRO A 176 -17.44 -0.07 -11.42
N HIS A 177 -18.73 0.28 -11.40
CA HIS A 177 -19.57 0.29 -12.59
C HIS A 177 -18.98 1.24 -13.65
N PRO A 178 -18.80 0.82 -14.92
CA PRO A 178 -18.07 1.60 -15.93
C PRO A 178 -18.56 3.04 -16.09
N LYS A 179 -19.88 3.24 -16.20
CA LYS A 179 -20.48 4.58 -16.34
C LYS A 179 -20.33 5.47 -15.11
N VAL A 180 -20.32 4.88 -13.92
CA VAL A 180 -20.08 5.63 -12.69
C VAL A 180 -18.60 6.01 -12.61
N PHE A 181 -17.70 5.10 -13.00
CA PHE A 181 -16.27 5.37 -13.06
C PHE A 181 -15.92 6.45 -14.09
N GLU A 182 -16.58 6.45 -15.24
CA GLU A 182 -16.45 7.49 -16.28
C GLU A 182 -16.77 8.88 -15.71
N LEU A 183 -17.95 9.04 -15.11
CA LEU A 183 -18.37 10.29 -14.47
C LEU A 183 -17.43 10.70 -13.32
N TYR A 184 -17.09 9.74 -12.45
CA TYR A 184 -16.16 9.97 -11.33
C TYR A 184 -14.80 10.48 -11.83
N SER A 185 -14.28 9.88 -12.90
CA SER A 185 -12.99 10.26 -13.49
C SER A 185 -13.06 11.65 -14.11
N ALA A 186 -14.13 11.97 -14.85
CA ALA A 186 -14.33 13.29 -15.45
C ALA A 186 -14.37 14.40 -14.39
N LEU A 187 -15.13 14.18 -13.31
CA LEU A 187 -15.23 15.13 -12.20
C LEU A 187 -13.89 15.28 -11.45
N ALA A 188 -13.20 14.18 -11.18
CA ALA A 188 -11.89 14.21 -10.51
C ALA A 188 -10.85 14.98 -11.34
N TRP A 189 -10.81 14.75 -12.66
CA TRP A 189 -9.90 15.45 -13.57
C TRP A 189 -10.25 16.93 -13.73
N GLY A 190 -11.53 17.27 -13.91
CA GLY A 190 -11.95 18.68 -13.95
C GLY A 190 -11.55 19.44 -12.68
N MET A 191 -11.77 18.82 -11.52
CA MET A 191 -11.42 19.43 -10.23
C MET A 191 -9.91 19.61 -10.04
N VAL A 192 -9.08 18.62 -10.40
CA VAL A 192 -7.63 18.74 -10.23
C VAL A 192 -7.04 19.80 -11.16
N MET A 193 -7.56 19.92 -12.39
CA MET A 193 -7.13 20.97 -13.33
C MET A 193 -7.49 22.37 -12.80
N TYR A 194 -8.72 22.54 -12.29
CA TYR A 194 -9.14 23.79 -11.66
C TYR A 194 -8.28 24.15 -10.45
N LEU A 195 -8.04 23.19 -9.55
CA LEU A 195 -7.21 23.40 -8.36
C LEU A 195 -5.75 23.71 -8.72
N PHE A 196 -5.20 23.09 -9.76
CA PHE A 196 -3.84 23.39 -10.21
C PHE A 196 -3.70 24.82 -10.73
N ARG A 197 -4.73 25.33 -11.42
CA ARG A 197 -4.75 26.71 -11.92
C ARG A 197 -4.94 27.74 -10.80
N GLU A 198 -5.94 27.53 -9.95
CA GLU A 198 -6.42 28.55 -9.00
C GLU A 198 -5.89 28.40 -7.57
N LYS A 199 -5.54 27.18 -7.13
CA LYS A 199 -5.21 26.86 -5.73
C LYS A 199 -4.08 25.83 -5.61
N ARG A 200 -3.01 26.02 -6.39
CA ARG A 200 -1.92 25.04 -6.53
C ARG A 200 -1.21 24.70 -5.21
N ASP A 201 -1.22 25.62 -4.26
CA ASP A 201 -0.65 25.48 -2.91
C ASP A 201 -1.36 24.41 -2.07
N ARG A 202 -2.60 24.06 -2.43
CA ARG A 202 -3.40 23.04 -1.74
C ARG A 202 -3.23 21.63 -2.31
N LEU A 203 -2.58 21.49 -3.46
CA LEU A 203 -2.31 20.19 -4.07
C LEU A 203 -1.05 19.55 -3.49
N HIS A 204 -1.01 18.22 -3.51
CA HIS A 204 0.17 17.49 -3.08
C HIS A 204 1.38 17.87 -3.96
N GLY A 205 2.52 18.15 -3.34
CA GLY A 205 3.70 18.68 -4.04
C GLY A 205 4.14 17.83 -5.24
N GLY A 206 4.09 16.49 -5.13
CA GLY A 206 4.42 15.60 -6.23
C GLY A 206 3.49 15.75 -7.45
N MET A 207 2.19 15.97 -7.22
CA MET A 207 1.22 16.22 -8.30
C MET A 207 1.48 17.57 -8.97
N VAL A 208 1.78 18.60 -8.17
CA VAL A 208 2.14 19.93 -8.69
C VAL A 208 3.38 19.86 -9.57
N SER A 209 4.44 19.14 -9.14
CA SER A 209 5.65 18.97 -9.96
C SER A 209 5.37 18.28 -11.28
N SER A 210 4.55 17.23 -11.30
CA SER A 210 4.17 16.55 -12.54
C SER A 210 3.34 17.46 -13.45
N MET A 211 2.35 18.18 -12.91
CA MET A 211 1.52 19.07 -13.71
C MET A 211 2.28 20.29 -14.24
N GLN A 212 3.21 20.85 -13.46
CA GLN A 212 4.13 21.90 -13.92
C GLN A 212 4.94 21.42 -15.13
N TYR A 213 5.58 20.25 -15.01
CA TYR A 213 6.39 19.67 -16.07
C TYR A 213 5.58 19.40 -17.35
N LEU A 214 4.35 18.91 -17.20
CA LEU A 214 3.49 18.52 -18.32
C LEU A 214 2.79 19.69 -19.02
N TYR A 215 2.36 20.71 -18.27
CA TYR A 215 1.44 21.74 -18.80
C TYR A 215 2.01 23.15 -18.85
N LEU A 216 2.98 23.48 -18.00
CA LEU A 216 3.51 24.85 -17.92
C LEU A 216 4.91 24.93 -18.50
N ASP A 217 5.77 23.95 -18.21
CA ASP A 217 7.11 23.90 -18.80
C ASP A 217 7.04 23.59 -20.31
N SER A 218 5.96 22.96 -20.78
CA SER A 218 5.70 22.70 -22.21
C SER A 218 5.42 23.97 -23.03
N GLU A 219 5.13 25.10 -22.40
CA GLU A 219 4.80 26.36 -23.07
C GLU A 219 6.04 27.19 -23.46
N VAL A 220 7.24 26.76 -23.06
CA VAL A 220 8.47 27.56 -23.20
C VAL A 220 9.58 26.75 -23.86
N TRP A 221 10.08 27.20 -25.02
CA TRP A 221 11.25 26.63 -25.70
C TRP A 221 12.11 27.72 -26.34
N ASN A 222 13.40 27.43 -26.52
CA ASN A 222 14.38 28.35 -27.13
C ASN A 222 15.23 27.71 -28.24
N SER A 223 15.06 26.41 -28.49
CA SER A 223 15.78 25.65 -29.54
C SER A 223 15.04 24.35 -29.87
N PHE A 224 15.36 23.71 -31.01
CA PHE A 224 14.85 22.37 -31.33
C PHE A 224 15.20 21.32 -30.26
N LYS A 225 16.36 21.49 -29.61
CA LYS A 225 16.79 20.61 -28.51
C LYS A 225 15.89 20.78 -27.28
N THR A 226 15.49 22.01 -26.97
CA THR A 226 14.58 22.26 -25.84
C THR A 226 13.13 21.94 -26.15
N LEU A 227 12.75 21.95 -27.43
CA LEU A 227 11.44 21.51 -27.89
C LEU A 227 11.26 19.98 -27.84
N LEU A 228 12.28 19.19 -28.24
CA LEU A 228 12.13 17.75 -28.48
C LEU A 228 12.82 16.85 -27.46
N TRP A 229 13.78 17.36 -26.67
CA TRP A 229 14.65 16.50 -25.87
C TRP A 229 14.79 16.92 -24.40
N HIS A 230 14.99 18.22 -24.09
CA HIS A 230 15.10 18.68 -22.70
C HIS A 230 14.22 19.90 -22.43
N ASN A 231 13.44 19.91 -21.35
CA ASN A 231 12.67 21.10 -20.95
C ASN A 231 13.53 22.31 -20.52
N LYS A 232 14.87 22.16 -20.43
CA LYS A 232 15.85 23.22 -20.14
C LYS A 232 17.19 22.95 -20.82
#